data_AF-A0A9E3THH0-F1
#
_entry.id   AF-A0A9E3THH0-F1
#
_cell.length_a   1.000
_cell.length_b   1.000
_cell.length_c   1.000
_cell.angle_alpha   90.00
_cell.angle_beta   90.00
_cell.angle_gamma   90.00
#
_symmetry.space_group_name_H-M   'P 1'
#
loop_
_entity.id
_entity.type
_entity.pdbx_description
1 polymer ?
#
loop_
_entity_poly.entity_id
_entity_poly.type
_entity_poly.pdbx_seq_one_letter_code
_entity_poly.pdbx_strand_id
1 'polypeptide(L)'
;MPHNSVVIEAAFVRVPPKRPIEELWKETDELHFDSDTRRNLIANGIRSGVVGTQLPNDLRDLMDSSQTAQPLADGGLLSTNSVAALYRKLQNRPGERSDLIVVPEIADRKVVLFSEEGRVRAETFDEGQALFAVRSYPLGDGTVRVELVPEIKHGDVQQQWVPGNGTLRYDVGRQTSAFDQLRVSAVLSPGQTLLVTGTDETKGLGGLLFVRGSGDDSERLILLLRLAQTQYDDLFAPERAVEPLATPID
;
A
#
# COMPACT_ATOMS: atom_id res chain seq x y z
N MET A 1 2.41 13.17 20.80
CA MET A 1 1.81 12.32 19.75
C MET A 1 0.52 11.74 20.33
N PRO A 2 -0.57 11.62 19.56
CA PRO A 2 -1.81 11.03 20.07
C PRO A 2 -1.59 9.56 20.45
N HIS A 3 -2.21 9.11 21.56
CA HIS A 3 -1.92 7.84 22.25
C HIS A 3 -2.09 6.55 21.43
N ASN A 4 -2.67 6.62 20.23
CA ASN A 4 -2.91 5.45 19.37
C ASN A 4 -2.28 5.60 17.97
N SER A 5 -1.26 6.44 17.80
CA SER A 5 -0.63 6.64 16.48
C SER A 5 0.20 5.43 16.07
N VAL A 6 0.03 5.01 14.82
CA VAL A 6 0.87 4.02 14.14
C VAL A 6 1.78 4.74 13.16
N VAL A 7 3.07 4.34 13.15
CA VAL A 7 4.05 4.86 12.21
C VAL A 7 4.48 3.78 11.24
N ILE A 8 4.19 4.01 9.96
CA ILE A 8 4.57 3.14 8.85
C ILE A 8 5.58 3.88 7.98
N GLU A 9 6.66 3.21 7.61
CA GLU A 9 7.62 3.68 6.63
C GLU A 9 7.31 3.03 5.30
N ALA A 10 6.90 3.83 4.32
CA ALA A 10 6.63 3.40 2.97
C ALA A 10 7.82 3.72 2.08
N ALA A 11 8.24 2.79 1.23
CA ALA A 11 9.27 3.02 0.23
C ALA A 11 8.88 2.37 -1.10
N PHE A 12 9.05 3.12 -2.19
CA PHE A 12 9.05 2.56 -3.54
C PHE A 12 10.49 2.34 -3.99
N VAL A 13 10.82 1.10 -4.35
CA VAL A 13 12.16 0.67 -4.73
C VAL A 13 12.14 0.23 -6.19
N ARG A 14 13.12 0.68 -6.98
CA ARG A 14 13.25 0.26 -8.38
C ARG A 14 14.06 -1.03 -8.46
N VAL A 15 13.56 -1.97 -9.25
CA VAL A 15 14.26 -3.19 -9.62
C VAL A 15 14.72 -3.05 -11.06
N PRO A 16 16.04 -3.16 -11.33
CA PRO A 16 16.57 -3.09 -12.68
C PRO A 16 15.98 -4.18 -13.60
N PRO A 17 15.82 -3.93 -14.93
CA PRO A 17 15.13 -4.83 -15.87
C PRO A 17 15.65 -6.27 -15.93
N LYS A 18 16.91 -6.49 -15.54
CA LYS A 18 17.60 -7.80 -15.61
C LYS A 18 17.69 -8.52 -14.26
N ARG A 19 17.24 -7.91 -13.16
CA ARG A 19 17.29 -8.57 -11.85
C ARG A 19 16.04 -9.44 -11.67
N PRO A 20 16.18 -10.75 -11.40
CA PRO A 20 15.04 -11.61 -11.15
C PRO A 20 14.35 -11.21 -9.86
N ILE A 21 13.04 -10.95 -9.92
CA ILE A 21 12.27 -10.57 -8.73
C ILE A 21 12.03 -11.77 -7.81
N GLU A 22 12.11 -13.00 -8.33
CA GLU A 22 11.92 -14.26 -7.58
C GLU A 22 12.91 -14.39 -6.41
N GLU A 23 14.10 -13.80 -6.51
CA GLU A 23 15.09 -13.84 -5.43
C GLU A 23 14.60 -13.16 -4.16
N LEU A 24 13.75 -12.14 -4.28
CA LEU A 24 13.17 -11.41 -3.15
C LEU A 24 12.16 -12.24 -2.37
N TRP A 25 11.65 -13.33 -2.97
CA TRP A 25 10.64 -14.19 -2.37
C TRP A 25 11.22 -15.32 -1.52
N LYS A 26 12.54 -15.58 -1.61
CA LYS A 26 13.20 -16.64 -0.83
C LYS A 26 13.06 -16.46 0.69
N GLU A 27 13.01 -15.21 1.14
CA GLU A 27 12.93 -14.83 2.56
C GLU A 27 11.61 -14.08 2.88
N THR A 28 10.65 -14.11 1.95
CA THR A 28 9.34 -13.48 2.13
C THR A 28 8.29 -14.54 2.43
N ASP A 29 7.53 -14.36 3.51
CA ASP A 29 6.42 -15.23 3.86
C ASP A 29 5.15 -14.86 3.07
N GLU A 30 4.85 -15.65 2.04
CA GLU A 30 3.59 -15.57 1.30
C GLU A 30 2.42 -16.27 2.00
N LEU A 31 2.71 -17.16 2.96
CA LEU A 31 1.71 -17.93 3.71
C LEU A 31 0.94 -17.08 4.71
N HIS A 32 1.40 -15.85 4.97
CA HIS A 32 0.66 -14.83 5.70
C HIS A 32 -0.74 -14.58 5.10
N PHE A 33 -0.89 -14.72 3.79
CA PHE A 33 -2.17 -14.59 3.09
C PHE A 33 -2.79 -15.95 2.79
N ASP A 34 -4.13 -16.04 2.87
CA ASP A 34 -4.83 -17.25 2.48
C ASP A 34 -4.71 -17.50 0.96
N SER A 35 -4.98 -18.74 0.56
CA SER A 35 -4.81 -19.19 -0.82
C SER A 35 -5.69 -18.45 -1.83
N ASP A 36 -6.90 -18.01 -1.42
CA ASP A 36 -7.83 -17.34 -2.31
C ASP A 36 -7.42 -15.88 -2.52
N THR A 37 -6.99 -15.19 -1.46
CA THR A 37 -6.38 -13.87 -1.53
C THR A 37 -5.15 -13.89 -2.44
N ARG A 38 -4.21 -14.84 -2.25
CA ARG A 38 -3.04 -14.97 -3.12
C ARG A 38 -3.42 -15.21 -4.57
N ARG A 39 -4.36 -16.13 -4.83
CA ARG A 39 -4.82 -16.44 -6.19
C ARG A 39 -5.43 -15.20 -6.85
N ASN A 40 -6.21 -14.42 -6.11
CA ASN A 40 -6.84 -13.21 -6.63
C ASN A 40 -5.82 -12.11 -6.95
N LEU A 41 -4.84 -11.90 -6.07
CA LEU A 41 -3.74 -10.96 -6.31
C LEU A 41 -2.95 -11.36 -7.56
N ILE A 42 -2.54 -12.64 -7.66
CA ILE A 42 -1.77 -13.17 -8.80
C ILE A 42 -2.57 -13.05 -10.11
N ALA A 43 -3.87 -13.33 -10.10
CA ALA A 43 -4.74 -13.16 -11.26
C ALA A 43 -4.76 -11.70 -11.76
N ASN A 44 -4.53 -10.74 -10.88
CA ASN A 44 -4.48 -9.31 -11.16
C ASN A 44 -3.05 -8.76 -11.31
N GLY A 45 -2.06 -9.65 -11.36
CA GLY A 45 -0.65 -9.32 -11.57
C GLY A 45 0.04 -8.77 -10.33
N ILE A 46 -0.53 -8.92 -9.13
CA ILE A 46 0.02 -8.45 -7.86
C ILE A 46 0.50 -9.65 -7.05
N ARG A 47 1.62 -9.51 -6.34
CA ARG A 47 2.12 -10.48 -5.37
C ARG A 47 2.48 -9.75 -4.08
N SER A 48 2.20 -10.37 -2.95
CA SER A 48 2.46 -9.78 -1.64
C SER A 48 2.88 -10.83 -0.63
N GLY A 49 3.72 -10.44 0.32
CA GLY A 49 4.16 -11.27 1.43
C GLY A 49 4.72 -10.43 2.57
N VAL A 50 4.97 -11.07 3.71
CA VAL A 50 5.55 -10.42 4.88
C VAL A 50 7.02 -10.81 5.02
N VAL A 51 7.88 -9.81 5.08
CA VAL A 51 9.29 -9.96 5.40
C VAL A 51 9.46 -9.81 6.91
N GLY A 52 10.36 -10.61 7.48
CA GLY A 52 10.71 -10.55 8.89
C GLY A 52 11.28 -9.19 9.34
N THR A 53 11.70 -9.13 10.61
CA THR A 53 12.22 -7.89 11.22
C THR A 53 13.55 -7.43 10.61
N GLN A 54 14.35 -8.38 10.12
CA GLN A 54 15.56 -8.13 9.37
C GLN A 54 15.23 -8.15 7.88
N LEU A 55 15.45 -7.02 7.21
CA LEU A 55 15.30 -6.95 5.76
C LEU A 55 16.42 -7.80 5.11
N PRO A 56 16.10 -8.68 4.15
CA PRO A 56 17.06 -9.42 3.34
C PRO A 56 18.10 -8.51 2.69
N ASN A 57 19.33 -9.00 2.54
CA ASN A 57 20.43 -8.22 1.95
C ASN A 57 20.08 -7.75 0.53
N ASP A 58 19.46 -8.62 -0.26
CA ASP A 58 19.01 -8.29 -1.63
C ASP A 58 18.08 -7.07 -1.68
N LEU A 59 17.16 -6.96 -0.72
CA LEU A 59 16.24 -5.81 -0.61
C LEU A 59 16.96 -4.55 -0.12
N ARG A 60 17.93 -4.69 0.80
CA ARG A 60 18.74 -3.55 1.26
C ARG A 60 19.58 -2.98 0.13
N ASP A 61 20.26 -3.83 -0.63
CA ASP A 61 21.09 -3.42 -1.75
C ASP A 61 20.27 -2.68 -2.82
N LEU A 62 19.02 -3.13 -3.07
CA LEU A 62 18.08 -2.46 -3.97
C LEU A 62 17.67 -1.07 -3.45
N MET A 63 17.39 -0.95 -2.14
CA MET A 63 17.06 0.33 -1.51
C MET A 63 18.23 1.31 -1.59
N ASP A 64 19.44 0.88 -1.28
CA ASP A 64 20.64 1.72 -1.27
C ASP A 64 21.01 2.17 -2.69
N SER A 65 20.89 1.27 -3.67
CA SER A 65 21.06 1.58 -5.09
C SER A 65 20.03 2.61 -5.59
N SER A 66 18.78 2.50 -5.14
CA SER A 66 17.70 3.42 -5.49
C SER A 66 17.87 4.81 -4.85
N GLN A 67 18.50 4.90 -3.67
CA GLN A 67 18.79 6.17 -2.99
C GLN A 67 19.99 6.91 -3.61
N THR A 68 20.96 6.16 -4.16
CA THR A 68 22.18 6.74 -4.74
C THR A 68 21.94 7.31 -6.15
N ALA A 69 20.87 6.90 -6.83
CA ALA A 69 20.43 7.49 -8.09
C ALA A 69 19.93 8.94 -7.85
N GLN A 70 20.81 9.94 -8.06
CA GLN A 70 20.48 11.35 -7.90
C GLN A 70 19.25 11.75 -8.76
N PRO A 71 18.32 12.57 -8.24
CA PRO A 71 17.42 13.32 -9.10
C PRO A 71 18.28 14.34 -9.87
N LEU A 72 18.37 14.20 -11.19
CA LEU A 72 18.99 15.21 -12.04
C LEU A 72 18.33 16.56 -11.74
N ALA A 73 19.16 17.50 -11.29
CA ALA A 73 18.75 18.85 -10.93
C ALA A 73 18.29 19.60 -12.18
N ASP A 74 16.98 19.87 -12.27
CA ASP A 74 16.46 21.04 -12.97
C ASP A 74 15.25 21.58 -12.19
N GLY A 75 15.31 22.87 -11.88
CA GLY A 75 14.34 23.61 -11.08
C GLY A 75 13.03 23.90 -11.81
N GLY A 76 12.37 22.86 -12.31
CA GLY A 76 11.04 22.89 -12.90
C GLY A 76 10.28 21.64 -12.47
N LEU A 77 8.96 21.78 -12.32
CA LEU A 77 7.96 20.74 -12.08
C LEU A 77 8.50 19.29 -12.09
N LEU A 78 8.43 18.64 -10.92
CA LEU A 78 8.50 17.20 -10.70
C LEU A 78 8.38 16.39 -12.00
N SER A 79 9.53 15.96 -12.54
CA SER A 79 9.57 15.11 -13.73
C SER A 79 8.61 13.94 -13.55
N THR A 80 7.60 13.88 -14.41
CA THR A 80 6.47 12.95 -14.42
C THR A 80 6.86 11.47 -14.57
N ASN A 81 8.16 11.17 -14.68
CA ASN A 81 8.72 9.82 -14.82
C ASN A 81 9.71 9.42 -13.71
N SER A 82 9.91 10.24 -12.67
CA SER A 82 10.86 9.91 -11.60
C SER A 82 10.17 9.46 -10.32
N VAL A 83 9.94 8.15 -10.17
CA VAL A 83 9.86 7.50 -8.85
C VAL A 83 11.27 7.48 -8.26
N ALA A 84 11.87 8.64 -8.01
CA ALA A 84 13.04 8.70 -7.11
C ALA A 84 12.53 8.15 -5.78
N ALA A 85 13.22 7.16 -5.20
CA ALA A 85 12.74 6.32 -4.11
C ALA A 85 11.89 7.11 -3.10
N LEU A 86 10.56 7.02 -3.22
CA LEU A 86 9.62 7.79 -2.42
C LEU A 86 9.58 7.14 -1.03
N TYR A 87 10.57 7.49 -0.20
CA TYR A 87 10.53 7.15 1.21
C TYR A 87 9.58 8.12 1.92
N ARG A 88 8.48 7.60 2.45
CA ARG A 88 7.46 8.38 3.13
C ARG A 88 7.15 7.78 4.49
N LYS A 89 7.24 8.62 5.53
CA LYS A 89 6.78 8.28 6.87
C LYS A 89 5.30 8.61 7.01
N LEU A 90 4.46 7.59 7.14
CA LEU A 90 3.03 7.71 7.41
C LEU A 90 2.80 7.68 8.92
N GLN A 91 2.10 8.68 9.44
CA GLN A 91 1.65 8.71 10.83
C GLN A 91 0.13 8.71 10.85
N ASN A 92 -0.45 7.52 11.00
CA ASN A 92 -1.89 7.35 10.94
C ASN A 92 -2.45 7.17 12.36
N ARG A 93 -3.58 7.81 12.65
CA ARG A 93 -4.47 7.34 13.73
C ARG A 93 -5.13 6.02 13.31
N PRO A 94 -5.71 5.24 14.26
CA PRO A 94 -6.41 4.00 13.93
C PRO A 94 -7.50 4.24 12.90
N GLY A 95 -7.42 3.52 11.77
CA GLY A 95 -8.36 3.64 10.65
C GLY A 95 -8.21 4.91 9.79
N GLU A 96 -7.29 5.82 10.14
CA GLU A 96 -7.00 6.99 9.32
C GLU A 96 -6.38 6.55 7.99
N ARG A 97 -6.86 7.18 6.92
CA ARG A 97 -6.46 6.86 5.56
C ARG A 97 -5.26 7.71 5.13
N SER A 98 -4.25 7.05 4.56
CA SER A 98 -3.13 7.68 3.86
C SER A 98 -3.06 7.21 2.41
N ASP A 99 -2.94 8.14 1.47
CA ASP A 99 -2.77 7.80 0.05
C ASP A 99 -1.28 7.72 -0.31
N LEU A 100 -0.87 6.63 -0.97
CA LEU A 100 0.44 6.43 -1.57
C LEU A 100 0.32 6.45 -3.09
N ILE A 101 0.65 7.57 -3.72
CA ILE A 101 0.57 7.74 -5.17
C ILE A 101 1.71 6.95 -5.83
N VAL A 102 1.36 6.02 -6.73
CA VAL A 102 2.30 5.13 -7.42
C VAL A 102 2.52 5.57 -8.87
N VAL A 103 1.43 5.94 -9.53
CA VAL A 103 1.40 6.51 -10.87
C VAL A 103 0.75 7.89 -10.74
N PRO A 104 1.53 8.98 -10.75
CA PRO A 104 0.98 10.32 -10.59
C PRO A 104 0.12 10.74 -11.78
N GLU A 105 0.40 10.19 -12.97
CA GLU A 105 -0.33 10.46 -14.19
C GLU A 105 -0.46 9.19 -15.03
N ILE A 106 -1.71 8.77 -15.27
CA ILE A 106 -2.07 7.78 -16.27
C ILE A 106 -2.30 8.56 -17.56
N ALA A 107 -1.32 8.50 -18.45
CA ALA A 107 -1.37 9.15 -19.75
C ALA A 107 -2.45 8.53 -20.64
N ASP A 108 -3.20 9.39 -21.33
CA ASP A 108 -4.30 9.07 -22.24
C ASP A 108 -5.34 8.08 -21.66
N ARG A 109 -6.28 7.71 -22.53
CA ARG A 109 -7.27 6.66 -22.27
C ARG A 109 -6.59 5.31 -22.07
N LYS A 110 -6.58 4.80 -20.83
CA LYS A 110 -5.98 3.51 -20.48
C LYS A 110 -7.06 2.46 -20.20
N VAL A 111 -6.97 1.31 -20.87
CA VAL A 111 -7.79 0.13 -20.55
C VAL A 111 -7.03 -0.73 -19.54
N VAL A 112 -7.65 -1.01 -18.41
CA VAL A 112 -7.12 -1.89 -17.37
C VAL A 112 -7.99 -3.13 -17.30
N LEU A 113 -7.34 -4.29 -17.42
CA LEU A 113 -7.97 -5.59 -17.25
C LEU A 113 -7.77 -6.06 -15.80
N PHE A 114 -8.81 -6.57 -15.17
CA PHE A 114 -8.72 -7.12 -13.83
C PHE A 114 -9.67 -8.31 -13.67
N SER A 115 -9.29 -9.27 -12.84
CA SER A 115 -10.13 -10.40 -12.46
C SER A 115 -10.94 -10.02 -11.23
N GLU A 116 -12.26 -10.20 -11.30
CA GLU A 116 -13.20 -10.01 -10.20
C GLU A 116 -14.16 -11.20 -10.18
N GLU A 117 -14.23 -11.91 -9.04
CA GLU A 117 -15.05 -13.12 -8.88
C GLU A 117 -14.77 -14.19 -9.97
N GLY A 118 -13.50 -14.30 -10.39
CA GLY A 118 -13.07 -15.25 -11.42
C GLY A 118 -13.45 -14.86 -12.85
N ARG A 119 -13.99 -13.65 -13.06
CA ARG A 119 -14.31 -13.11 -14.39
C ARG A 119 -13.36 -11.97 -14.74
N VAL A 120 -12.89 -11.96 -15.98
CA VAL A 120 -12.10 -10.84 -16.50
C VAL A 120 -13.05 -9.67 -16.79
N ARG A 121 -12.79 -8.53 -16.16
CA ARG A 121 -13.41 -7.25 -16.44
C ARG A 121 -12.40 -6.32 -17.09
N ALA A 122 -12.92 -5.37 -17.85
CA ALA A 122 -12.15 -4.32 -18.47
C ALA A 122 -12.81 -2.99 -18.09
N GLU A 123 -12.04 -2.08 -17.53
CA GLU A 123 -12.47 -0.70 -17.27
C GLU A 123 -11.53 0.24 -18.01
N THR A 124 -12.10 1.32 -18.53
CA THR A 124 -11.35 2.35 -19.23
C THR A 124 -11.28 3.58 -18.33
N PHE A 125 -10.07 4.09 -18.14
CA PHE A 125 -9.80 5.28 -17.36
C PHE A 125 -9.30 6.39 -18.29
N ASP A 126 -10.05 7.47 -18.38
CA ASP A 126 -9.69 8.68 -19.12
C ASP A 126 -8.94 9.61 -18.17
N GLU A 127 -7.61 9.65 -18.28
CA GLU A 127 -6.69 10.42 -17.42
C GLU A 127 -6.84 10.13 -15.92
N GLY A 128 -5.73 10.00 -15.20
CA GLY A 128 -5.86 9.63 -13.80
C GLY A 128 -4.56 9.52 -13.04
N GLN A 129 -4.68 8.97 -11.84
CA GLN A 129 -3.55 8.57 -11.02
C GLN A 129 -3.88 7.23 -10.38
N ALA A 130 -2.88 6.36 -10.27
CA ALA A 130 -2.99 5.10 -9.55
C ALA A 130 -2.27 5.23 -8.21
N LEU A 131 -2.93 4.76 -7.15
CA LEU A 131 -2.43 4.88 -5.79
C LEU A 131 -2.79 3.65 -4.96
N PHE A 132 -2.20 3.57 -3.78
CA PHE A 132 -2.68 2.70 -2.72
C PHE A 132 -3.28 3.48 -1.56
N ALA A 133 -4.46 3.07 -1.14
CA ALA A 133 -5.07 3.49 0.12
C ALA A 133 -4.49 2.66 1.26
N VAL A 134 -3.83 3.31 2.22
CA VAL A 134 -3.25 2.67 3.40
C VAL A 134 -4.10 3.01 4.62
N ARG A 135 -4.51 1.99 5.37
CA ARG A 135 -5.08 2.15 6.72
C ARG A 135 -4.33 1.26 7.69
N SER A 136 -4.29 1.68 8.95
CA SER A 136 -3.63 0.92 10.01
C SER A 136 -4.50 0.84 11.26
N TYR A 137 -4.50 -0.32 11.89
CA TYR A 137 -5.32 -0.63 13.06
C TYR A 137 -4.43 -1.32 14.10
N PRO A 138 -4.04 -0.65 15.20
CA PRO A 138 -3.32 -1.31 16.29
C PRO A 138 -4.21 -2.37 16.94
N LEU A 139 -3.62 -3.52 17.32
CA LEU A 139 -4.36 -4.66 17.87
C LEU A 139 -4.22 -4.85 19.39
N GLY A 140 -3.37 -4.08 20.06
CA GLY A 140 -3.22 -4.11 21.54
C GLY A 140 -2.00 -4.85 22.07
N ASP A 141 -1.50 -5.83 21.31
CA ASP A 141 -0.30 -6.61 21.62
C ASP A 141 0.99 -6.01 21.01
N GLY A 142 0.93 -4.76 20.57
CA GLY A 142 2.00 -4.11 19.83
C GLY A 142 2.05 -4.48 18.33
N THR A 143 1.18 -5.37 17.84
CA THR A 143 1.02 -5.59 16.41
C THR A 143 0.01 -4.61 15.80
N VAL A 144 0.11 -4.44 14.48
CA VAL A 144 -0.77 -3.58 13.71
C VAL A 144 -1.27 -4.33 12.49
N ARG A 145 -2.59 -4.32 12.30
CA ARG A 145 -3.19 -4.71 11.03
C ARG A 145 -3.09 -3.55 10.04
N VAL A 146 -2.32 -3.73 8.97
CA VAL A 146 -2.18 -2.80 7.86
C VAL A 146 -3.03 -3.28 6.71
N GLU A 147 -3.92 -2.42 6.23
CA GLU A 147 -4.72 -2.64 5.04
C GLU A 147 -4.20 -1.77 3.90
N LEU A 148 -4.03 -2.37 2.74
CA LEU A 148 -3.63 -1.74 1.50
C LEU A 148 -4.65 -2.07 0.41
N VAL A 149 -5.24 -1.04 -0.22
CA VAL A 149 -6.20 -1.22 -1.32
C VAL A 149 -5.69 -0.46 -2.55
N PRO A 150 -5.50 -1.10 -3.71
CA PRO A 150 -5.20 -0.40 -4.94
C PRO A 150 -6.42 0.41 -5.41
N GLU A 151 -6.18 1.63 -5.88
CA GLU A 151 -7.22 2.50 -6.38
C GLU A 151 -6.74 3.29 -7.61
N ILE A 152 -7.69 3.62 -8.48
CA ILE A 152 -7.47 4.54 -9.59
C ILE A 152 -8.41 5.74 -9.41
N LYS A 153 -7.82 6.93 -9.31
CA LYS A 153 -8.55 8.20 -9.37
C LYS A 153 -8.56 8.67 -10.82
N HIS A 154 -9.74 8.88 -11.40
CA HIS A 154 -9.91 9.15 -12.83
C HIS A 154 -10.99 10.18 -13.14
N GLY A 155 -10.95 10.69 -14.37
CA GLY A 155 -11.89 11.70 -14.86
C GLY A 155 -11.70 13.07 -14.23
N ASP A 156 -12.69 13.93 -14.46
CA ASP A 156 -12.66 15.30 -13.97
C ASP A 156 -12.78 15.40 -12.45
N VAL A 157 -12.25 16.50 -11.91
CA VAL A 157 -12.45 16.84 -10.50
C VAL A 157 -13.92 17.18 -10.28
N GLN A 158 -14.60 16.36 -9.49
CA GLN A 158 -16.00 16.54 -9.15
C GLN A 158 -16.17 16.92 -7.68
N GLN A 159 -17.30 17.56 -7.37
CA GLN A 159 -17.70 17.88 -6.00
C GLN A 159 -18.45 16.66 -5.44
N GLN A 160 -17.92 16.06 -4.37
CA GLN A 160 -18.45 14.84 -3.79
C GLN A 160 -18.79 15.06 -2.31
N TRP A 161 -19.96 14.59 -1.89
CA TRP A 161 -20.32 14.56 -0.46
C TRP A 161 -19.85 13.25 0.14
N VAL A 162 -18.84 13.32 1.00
CA VAL A 162 -18.30 12.14 1.68
C VAL A 162 -18.83 12.11 3.11
N PRO A 163 -19.42 11.00 3.58
CA PRO A 163 -19.83 10.87 4.97
C PRO A 163 -18.59 10.90 5.87
N GLY A 164 -18.44 11.95 6.68
CA GLY A 164 -17.53 12.00 7.82
C GLY A 164 -18.25 11.59 9.10
N ASN A 165 -17.52 11.48 10.21
CA ASN A 165 -18.02 11.09 11.54
C ASN A 165 -19.22 11.94 12.03
N GLY A 166 -20.43 11.66 11.54
CA GLY A 166 -21.67 12.39 11.85
C GLY A 166 -21.91 13.67 11.05
N THR A 167 -21.01 14.07 10.15
CA THR A 167 -21.18 15.26 9.29
C THR A 167 -20.80 14.94 7.85
N LEU A 168 -21.64 15.34 6.90
CA LEU A 168 -21.30 15.31 5.48
C LEU A 168 -20.16 16.30 5.24
N ARG A 169 -19.01 15.80 4.81
CA ARG A 169 -17.87 16.63 4.43
C ARG A 169 -17.93 16.87 2.93
N TYR A 170 -17.77 18.13 2.56
CA TYR A 170 -17.57 18.51 1.19
C TYR A 170 -16.15 18.14 0.77
N ASP A 171 -16.01 17.25 -0.21
CA ASP A 171 -14.72 16.85 -0.77
C ASP A 171 -14.67 17.19 -2.26
N VAL A 172 -13.54 17.71 -2.72
CA VAL A 172 -13.32 18.06 -4.12
C VAL A 172 -12.28 17.09 -4.64
N GLY A 173 -12.70 16.16 -5.50
CA GLY A 173 -11.86 15.05 -5.92
C GLY A 173 -12.33 14.40 -7.21
N ARG A 174 -11.42 13.66 -7.84
CA ARG A 174 -11.74 12.83 -9.01
C ARG A 174 -12.58 11.61 -8.59
N GLN A 175 -13.27 10.99 -9.55
CA GLN A 175 -13.92 9.70 -9.30
C GLN A 175 -12.87 8.67 -8.89
N THR A 176 -13.20 7.78 -7.95
CA THR A 176 -12.27 6.76 -7.44
C THR A 176 -12.85 5.38 -7.70
N SER A 177 -12.16 4.58 -8.51
CA SER A 177 -12.42 3.13 -8.63
C SER A 177 -11.50 2.41 -7.65
N ALA A 178 -12.07 1.91 -6.56
CA ALA A 178 -11.37 1.15 -5.54
C ALA A 178 -11.50 -0.34 -5.78
N PHE A 179 -10.38 -1.07 -5.73
CA PHE A 179 -10.33 -2.50 -5.98
C PHE A 179 -10.26 -3.27 -4.66
N ASP A 180 -11.33 -3.18 -3.86
CA ASP A 180 -11.43 -3.81 -2.53
C ASP A 180 -11.19 -5.33 -2.53
N GLN A 181 -11.53 -6.01 -3.63
CA GLN A 181 -11.25 -7.43 -3.83
C GLN A 181 -9.75 -7.74 -3.84
N LEU A 182 -8.89 -6.75 -4.10
CA LEU A 182 -7.43 -6.84 -4.09
C LEU A 182 -6.82 -6.28 -2.80
N ARG A 183 -7.63 -6.12 -1.75
CA ARG A 183 -7.13 -5.68 -0.45
C ARG A 183 -6.07 -6.65 0.08
N VAL A 184 -4.92 -6.08 0.40
CA VAL A 184 -3.86 -6.77 1.15
C VAL A 184 -4.02 -6.37 2.61
N SER A 185 -4.35 -7.33 3.47
CA SER A 185 -4.49 -7.12 4.91
C SER A 185 -3.47 -7.96 5.66
N ALA A 186 -2.42 -7.32 6.17
CA ALA A 186 -1.33 -7.98 6.90
C ALA A 186 -1.30 -7.55 8.36
N VAL A 187 -1.02 -8.47 9.28
CA VAL A 187 -0.72 -8.16 10.67
C VAL A 187 0.80 -8.11 10.79
N LEU A 188 1.32 -6.96 11.16
CA LEU A 188 2.76 -6.71 11.26
C LEU A 188 3.15 -6.46 12.71
N SER A 189 4.25 -7.08 13.12
CA SER A 189 5.00 -6.76 14.33
C SER A 189 6.01 -5.65 14.05
N PRO A 190 6.44 -4.87 15.06
CA PRO A 190 7.45 -3.84 14.87
C PRO A 190 8.71 -4.38 14.19
N GLY A 191 9.14 -3.68 13.14
CA GLY A 191 10.27 -4.06 12.31
C GLY A 191 9.91 -4.93 11.10
N GLN A 192 8.79 -5.65 11.10
CA GLN A 192 8.33 -6.43 9.93
C GLN A 192 7.91 -5.50 8.79
N THR A 193 8.04 -6.01 7.57
CA THR A 193 7.78 -5.25 6.34
C THR A 193 6.80 -6.01 5.45
N LEU A 194 5.71 -5.36 5.09
CA LEU A 194 4.83 -5.84 4.02
C LEU A 194 5.48 -5.51 2.68
N LEU A 195 5.77 -6.55 1.89
CA LEU A 195 6.27 -6.47 0.53
C LEU A 195 5.09 -6.58 -0.44
N VAL A 196 4.99 -5.66 -1.41
CA VAL A 196 3.99 -5.70 -2.48
C VAL A 196 4.67 -5.36 -3.80
N THR A 197 4.44 -6.17 -4.83
CA THR A 197 5.02 -5.97 -6.16
C THR A 197 4.15 -6.59 -7.26
N GLY A 198 4.55 -6.40 -8.51
CA GLY A 198 3.98 -7.10 -9.65
C GLY A 198 4.48 -8.54 -9.77
N THR A 199 3.70 -9.40 -10.42
CA THR A 199 4.13 -10.75 -10.82
C THR A 199 5.15 -10.70 -11.96
N ASP A 200 5.85 -11.81 -12.22
CA ASP A 200 6.78 -11.94 -13.35
C ASP A 200 6.09 -11.61 -14.69
N GLU A 201 4.89 -12.14 -14.89
CA GLU A 201 4.04 -11.77 -16.02
C GLU A 201 3.42 -10.40 -15.77
N THR A 202 3.70 -9.43 -16.64
CA THR A 202 3.11 -8.10 -16.59
C THR A 202 1.66 -8.15 -17.06
N LYS A 203 0.71 -8.03 -16.13
CA LYS A 203 -0.72 -8.01 -16.44
C LYS A 203 -1.54 -7.16 -15.50
N GLY A 204 -2.69 -6.74 -15.99
CA GLY A 204 -3.74 -6.05 -15.25
C GLY A 204 -3.27 -4.87 -14.40
N LEU A 205 -3.83 -4.77 -13.19
CA LEU A 205 -3.49 -3.71 -12.23
C LEU A 205 -2.04 -3.77 -11.77
N GLY A 206 -1.47 -4.97 -11.62
CA GLY A 206 -0.06 -5.13 -11.26
C GLY A 206 0.88 -4.51 -12.29
N GLY A 207 0.59 -4.68 -13.58
CA GLY A 207 1.34 -4.04 -14.65
C GLY A 207 1.27 -2.51 -14.62
N LEU A 208 0.09 -1.95 -14.34
CA LEU A 208 -0.07 -0.49 -14.18
C LEU A 208 0.71 0.04 -12.97
N LEU A 209 0.59 -0.62 -11.82
CA LEU A 209 1.15 -0.13 -10.56
C LEU A 209 2.68 -0.31 -10.51
N PHE A 210 3.19 -1.44 -11.00
CA PHE A 210 4.56 -1.88 -10.71
C PHE A 210 5.49 -1.96 -11.92
N VAL A 211 5.06 -1.67 -13.14
CA VAL A 211 5.96 -1.69 -14.32
C VAL A 211 6.05 -0.30 -14.96
N ARG A 212 7.26 0.11 -15.33
CA ARG A 212 7.56 1.38 -16.01
C ARG A 212 8.36 1.10 -17.28
N GLY A 213 8.11 1.91 -18.31
CA GLY A 213 8.72 1.70 -19.63
C GLY A 213 8.05 0.58 -20.42
N SER A 214 8.70 0.17 -21.52
CA SER A 214 8.17 -0.80 -22.48
C SER A 214 9.30 -1.70 -22.99
N GLY A 215 9.01 -2.99 -23.18
CA GLY A 215 9.96 -3.95 -23.73
C GLY A 215 10.99 -4.45 -22.70
N ASP A 216 12.16 -4.82 -23.20
CA ASP A 216 13.23 -5.49 -22.43
C ASP A 216 13.91 -4.58 -21.39
N ASP A 217 13.74 -3.26 -21.53
CA ASP A 217 14.26 -2.25 -20.58
C ASP A 217 13.20 -1.79 -19.56
N SER A 218 12.10 -2.56 -19.42
CA SER A 218 11.06 -2.23 -18.44
C SER A 218 11.59 -2.32 -17.02
N GLU A 219 11.47 -1.22 -16.27
CA GLU A 219 11.80 -1.17 -14.85
C GLU A 219 10.61 -1.69 -14.04
N ARG A 220 10.90 -2.39 -12.95
CA ARG A 220 9.86 -2.83 -12.00
C ARG A 220 9.96 -2.01 -10.72
N LEU A 221 8.82 -1.79 -10.08
CA LEU A 221 8.71 -1.14 -8.78
C LEU A 221 8.28 -2.16 -7.74
N ILE A 222 8.78 -1.96 -6.53
CA ILE A 222 8.38 -2.69 -5.34
C ILE A 222 7.93 -1.68 -4.30
N LEU A 223 6.83 -1.97 -3.62
CA LEU A 223 6.37 -1.24 -2.45
C LEU A 223 6.75 -2.01 -1.18
N LEU A 224 7.45 -1.31 -0.29
CA LEU A 224 7.76 -1.77 1.06
C LEU A 224 6.97 -0.93 2.06
N LEU A 225 6.28 -1.58 2.99
CA LEU A 225 5.58 -0.94 4.11
C LEU A 225 6.09 -1.54 5.42
N ARG A 226 7.04 -0.85 6.06
CA ARG A 226 7.64 -1.29 7.32
C ARG A 226 6.92 -0.68 8.51
N LEU A 227 6.52 -1.52 9.47
CA LEU A 227 6.02 -1.02 10.75
C LEU A 227 7.21 -0.55 11.59
N ALA A 228 7.36 0.76 11.76
CA ALA A 228 8.48 1.33 12.52
C ALA A 228 8.19 1.34 14.02
N GLN A 229 7.01 1.84 14.41
CA GLN A 229 6.59 1.92 15.81
C GLN A 229 5.06 2.00 15.93
N THR A 230 4.56 1.53 17.06
CA THR A 230 3.18 1.73 17.51
C THR A 230 3.24 2.31 18.93
N GLN A 231 2.41 3.31 19.22
CA GLN A 231 2.29 3.86 20.58
C GLN A 231 1.14 3.23 21.38
N TYR A 232 0.45 2.24 20.81
CA TYR A 232 -0.61 1.52 21.51
C TYR A 232 -0.01 0.29 22.20
N ASP A 233 0.15 0.40 23.52
CA ASP A 233 0.55 -0.69 24.40
C ASP A 233 -0.55 -0.85 25.46
N ASP A 234 -1.38 -1.90 25.32
CA ASP A 234 -2.47 -2.19 26.26
C ASP A 234 -1.95 -2.89 27.53
N LEU A 235 -0.67 -3.30 27.56
CA LEU A 235 -0.07 -3.98 28.72
C LEU A 235 0.13 -3.02 29.91
N PHE A 236 -0.01 -1.70 29.71
CA PHE A 236 0.08 -0.68 30.75
C PHE A 236 -1.19 0.18 30.87
N ALA A 237 -2.29 -0.22 30.24
CA ALA A 237 -3.58 0.41 30.54
C ALA A 237 -3.98 0.04 31.98
N PRO A 238 -4.30 1.01 32.86
CA PRO A 238 -4.79 0.69 34.19
C PRO A 238 -6.05 -0.16 34.02
N GLU A 239 -6.02 -1.35 34.61
CA GLU A 239 -7.11 -2.31 34.68
C GLU A 239 -8.43 -1.54 34.82
N ARG A 240 -9.29 -1.59 33.80
CA ARG A 240 -10.63 -0.99 33.88
C ARG A 240 -11.29 -1.66 35.07
N ALA A 241 -11.36 -0.94 36.19
CA ALA A 241 -12.09 -1.38 37.36
C ALA A 241 -13.51 -1.72 36.89
N VAL A 242 -13.81 -3.02 36.87
CA VAL A 242 -15.15 -3.51 36.65
C VAL A 242 -15.95 -2.96 37.82
N GLU A 243 -16.77 -1.93 37.57
CA GLU A 243 -17.71 -1.46 38.57
C GLU A 243 -18.59 -2.65 38.96
N PRO A 244 -18.64 -3.03 40.25
CA PRO A 244 -19.53 -4.10 40.67
C PRO A 244 -20.96 -3.66 40.38
N LEU A 245 -21.77 -4.57 39.84
CA LEU A 245 -23.22 -4.40 39.75
C LEU A 245 -23.74 -4.05 41.15
N ALA A 246 -24.08 -2.79 41.37
CA ALA A 246 -24.79 -2.37 42.56
C ALA A 246 -26.11 -3.16 42.60
N THR A 247 -26.25 -3.99 43.62
CA THR A 247 -27.51 -4.68 43.91
C THR A 247 -28.53 -3.61 44.32
N PRO A 248 -29.77 -3.64 43.82
CA PRO A 248 -30.76 -2.62 44.14
C PRO A 248 -31.15 -2.76 45.61
N ILE A 249 -31.19 -1.64 46.33
CA ILE A 249 -31.75 -1.56 47.67
C ILE A 249 -33.10 -0.86 47.54
N ASP A 250 -34.16 -1.67 47.75
CA ASP A 250 -35.59 -1.40 47.97
C ASP A 250 -36.26 -0.16 47.36
#